data_AF-A0A966VDT0-F1
#
_entry.id   AF-A0A966VDT0-F1
#
_cell.length_a   1.000
_cell.length_b   1.000
_cell.length_c   1.000
_cell.angle_alpha   90.00
_cell.angle_beta   90.00
_cell.angle_gamma   90.00
#
_symmetry.space_group_name_H-M   'P 1'
#
loop_
_entity.id
_entity.type
_entity.pdbx_description
1 polymer ?
#
loop_
_entity_poly.entity_id
_entity_poly.type
_entity_poly.pdbx_seq_one_letter_code
_entity_poly.pdbx_strand_id
1 'polypeptide(L)'
;MPSDGPKELCEYVRKALPLRARLVGRERLDDLTLIAVTEWPIQPLMDARRGSGDEERILDSVAQSVARTYESVRGAEQRYGFLWAFVLSSAVSAIVQLVLQWWLSRPSNRMKMAAWQYSMRGGS
;
A
#
# COMPACT_ATOMS: atom_id res chain seq x y z
N MET A 1 -13.95 -5.24 -19.11
CA MET A 1 -12.85 -4.54 -18.42
C MET A 1 -13.28 -4.31 -16.98
N PRO A 2 -12.52 -4.70 -15.95
CA PRO A 2 -12.91 -4.35 -14.59
C PRO A 2 -12.64 -2.85 -14.40
N SER A 3 -13.69 -2.05 -14.59
CA SER A 3 -13.73 -0.58 -14.47
C SER A 3 -13.60 -0.09 -13.02
N ASP A 4 -13.45 -1.02 -12.08
CA ASP A 4 -13.19 -0.77 -10.68
C ASP A 4 -11.77 -1.22 -10.39
N GLY A 5 -10.83 -0.26 -10.39
CA GLY A 5 -9.52 -0.46 -9.80
C GLY A 5 -9.63 -0.84 -8.30
N PRO A 6 -8.59 -0.68 -7.49
CA PRO A 6 -8.64 -1.05 -6.07
C PRO A 6 -9.50 -0.09 -5.21
N LYS A 7 -10.62 0.44 -5.74
CA LYS A 7 -11.60 1.28 -5.03
C LYS A 7 -12.10 0.63 -3.75
N GLU A 8 -12.43 -0.67 -3.80
CA GLU A 8 -12.83 -1.45 -2.63
C GLU A 8 -11.74 -1.44 -1.54
N LEU A 9 -10.47 -1.59 -1.95
CA LEU A 9 -9.34 -1.56 -1.02
C LEU A 9 -9.09 -0.14 -0.48
N CYS A 10 -9.18 0.89 -1.31
CA CYS A 10 -9.08 2.28 -0.84
C CYS A 10 -10.19 2.61 0.17
N GLU A 11 -11.42 2.16 -0.07
CA GLU A 11 -12.52 2.30 0.88
C GLU A 11 -12.27 1.54 2.19
N TYR A 12 -11.79 0.31 2.10
CA TYR A 12 -11.40 -0.49 3.27
C TYR A 12 -10.33 0.23 4.09
N VAL A 13 -9.27 0.70 3.45
CA VAL A 13 -8.15 1.42 4.08
C VAL A 13 -8.64 2.70 4.75
N ARG A 14 -9.45 3.52 4.07
CA ARG A 14 -10.00 4.77 4.65
C ARG A 14 -10.86 4.51 5.89
N LYS A 15 -11.69 3.46 5.87
CA LYS A 15 -12.55 3.10 7.00
C LYS A 15 -11.73 2.60 8.19
N ALA A 16 -10.68 1.82 7.93
CA ALA A 16 -9.86 1.18 8.96
C ALA A 16 -8.69 2.04 9.49
N LEU A 17 -8.29 3.10 8.78
CA LEU A 17 -7.17 3.96 9.20
C LEU A 17 -7.47 4.71 10.52
N PRO A 18 -6.51 4.71 11.47
CA PRO A 18 -6.63 5.49 12.70
C PRO A 18 -6.66 7.00 12.42
N LEU A 19 -7.33 7.76 13.29
CA LEU A 19 -7.56 9.21 13.13
C LEU A 19 -6.30 10.00 12.79
N ARG A 20 -5.17 9.69 13.45
CA ARG A 20 -3.88 10.36 13.22
C ARG A 20 -3.35 10.20 11.79
N ALA A 21 -3.60 9.05 11.16
CA ALA A 21 -3.16 8.78 9.79
C ALA A 21 -4.12 9.40 8.75
N ARG A 22 -5.35 9.76 9.16
CA ARG A 22 -6.29 10.52 8.30
C ARG A 22 -5.85 11.96 8.06
N LEU A 23 -4.93 12.49 8.88
CA LEU A 23 -4.32 13.81 8.68
C LEU A 23 -3.55 13.93 7.35
N VAL A 24 -3.18 12.79 6.75
CA VAL A 24 -2.52 12.76 5.44
C VAL A 24 -3.45 13.25 4.32
N GLY A 25 -4.77 13.23 4.54
CA GLY A 25 -5.75 13.65 3.53
C GLY A 25 -6.15 12.51 2.60
N ARG A 26 -7.40 12.55 2.13
CA ARG A 26 -8.06 11.43 1.45
C ARG A 26 -7.38 11.03 0.14
N GLU A 27 -7.05 12.00 -0.69
CA GLU A 27 -6.41 11.79 -1.99
C GLU A 27 -5.03 11.14 -1.84
N ARG A 28 -4.21 11.66 -0.91
CA ARG A 28 -2.89 11.11 -0.61
C ARG A 28 -2.97 9.67 -0.11
N LEU A 29 -3.97 9.34 0.71
CA LEU A 29 -4.20 7.96 1.18
C LEU A 29 -4.55 7.02 0.02
N ASP A 30 -5.32 7.48 -0.96
CA ASP A 30 -5.66 6.66 -2.13
C ASP A 30 -4.43 6.42 -3.00
N ASP A 31 -3.64 7.47 -3.26
CA ASP A 31 -2.38 7.37 -4.00
C ASP A 31 -1.44 6.36 -3.33
N LEU A 32 -1.24 6.48 -2.02
CA LEU A 32 -0.40 5.54 -1.25
C LEU A 32 -0.93 4.11 -1.31
N THR A 33 -2.26 3.93 -1.27
CA THR A 33 -2.88 2.60 -1.39
C THR A 33 -2.67 2.03 -2.80
N LEU A 34 -2.78 2.84 -3.84
CA LEU A 34 -2.55 2.45 -5.24
C LEU A 34 -1.08 2.06 -5.48
N ILE A 35 -0.15 2.83 -4.94
CA ILE A 35 1.29 2.51 -4.98
C ILE A 35 1.55 1.20 -4.25
N ALA A 36 0.98 1.02 -3.05
CA ALA A 36 1.13 -0.22 -2.28
C ALA A 36 0.59 -1.45 -3.04
N VAL A 37 -0.52 -1.33 -3.78
CA VAL A 37 -1.03 -2.39 -4.66
C VAL A 37 -0.03 -2.69 -5.78
N THR A 38 0.49 -1.66 -6.43
CA THR A 38 1.43 -1.79 -7.56
C THR A 38 2.73 -2.49 -7.16
N GLU A 39 3.20 -2.19 -5.94
CA GLU A 39 4.46 -2.69 -5.38
C GLU A 39 4.28 -3.97 -4.54
N TRP A 40 3.05 -4.46 -4.39
CA TRP A 40 2.75 -5.57 -3.50
C TRP A 40 3.56 -6.84 -3.84
N PRO A 41 4.36 -7.39 -2.90
CA PRO A 41 5.29 -8.47 -3.17
C PRO A 41 4.59 -9.82 -3.02
N ILE A 42 3.75 -10.18 -3.99
CA ILE A 42 2.96 -11.42 -3.94
C ILE A 42 3.84 -12.66 -3.71
N GLN A 43 4.89 -12.87 -4.53
CA GLN A 43 5.74 -14.07 -4.42
C GLN A 43 6.53 -14.10 -3.12
N PRO A 44 7.29 -13.04 -2.73
CA PRO A 44 8.01 -13.05 -1.45
C PRO A 44 7.13 -13.31 -0.23
N LEU A 45 5.92 -12.73 -0.18
CA LEU A 45 4.98 -12.98 0.92
C LEU A 45 4.45 -14.42 0.92
N MET A 46 4.24 -15.03 -0.25
CA MET A 46 3.86 -16.43 -0.32
C MET A 46 4.98 -17.36 0.16
N ASP A 47 6.23 -17.04 -0.18
CA ASP A 47 7.40 -17.82 0.23
C ASP A 47 7.71 -17.66 1.73
N ALA A 48 7.62 -16.43 2.27
CA ALA A 48 7.81 -16.18 3.69
C ALA A 48 6.83 -16.99 4.57
N ARG A 49 5.58 -17.11 4.13
CA ARG A 49 4.56 -17.92 4.80
C ARG A 49 4.78 -19.44 4.69
N ARG A 50 5.64 -19.90 3.78
CA ARG A 50 5.98 -21.32 3.61
C ARG A 50 7.18 -21.76 4.45
N GLY A 51 7.91 -20.84 5.10
CA GLY A 51 8.92 -21.26 6.07
C GLY A 51 10.07 -20.29 6.36
N SER A 52 10.17 -19.12 5.71
CA SER A 52 11.30 -18.21 5.98
C SER A 52 11.08 -17.28 7.19
N GLY A 53 9.83 -16.95 7.51
CA GLY A 53 9.51 -16.04 8.62
C GLY A 53 9.89 -14.57 8.36
N ASP A 54 10.34 -14.20 7.16
CA ASP A 54 10.81 -12.85 6.81
C ASP A 54 9.67 -11.84 6.51
N GLU A 55 8.45 -12.14 6.92
CA GLU A 55 7.26 -11.34 6.57
C GLU A 55 7.43 -9.88 6.99
N GLU A 56 7.88 -9.62 8.21
CA GLU A 56 8.09 -8.26 8.73
C GLU A 56 9.10 -7.47 7.90
N ARG A 57 10.22 -8.10 7.52
CA ARG A 57 11.25 -7.49 6.68
C ARG A 57 10.74 -7.15 5.28
N ILE A 58 9.91 -8.04 4.71
CA ILE A 58 9.28 -7.81 3.41
C ILE A 58 8.33 -6.61 3.51
N LEU A 59 7.49 -6.54 4.55
CA LEU A 59 6.54 -5.43 4.73
C LEU A 59 7.24 -4.09 4.96
N ASP A 60 8.33 -4.08 5.73
CA ASP A 60 9.15 -2.87 5.92
C ASP A 60 9.78 -2.40 4.60
N SER A 61 10.31 -3.34 3.80
CA SER A 61 10.81 -3.02 2.46
C SER A 61 9.73 -2.44 1.54
N VAL A 62 8.49 -2.95 1.62
CA VAL A 62 7.35 -2.40 0.85
C VAL A 62 7.01 -1.00 1.34
N ALA A 63 6.92 -0.79 2.64
CA ALA A 63 6.62 0.53 3.20
C ALA A 63 7.64 1.58 2.75
N GLN A 64 8.94 1.24 2.79
CA GLN A 64 10.00 2.13 2.30
C GLN A 64 9.92 2.37 0.79
N SER A 65 9.54 1.37 0.01
CA SER A 65 9.36 1.50 -1.43
C SER A 65 8.18 2.43 -1.75
N VAL A 66 7.03 2.20 -1.11
CA VAL A 66 5.81 3.01 -1.29
C VAL A 66 6.06 4.48 -0.93
N ALA A 67 6.75 4.74 0.19
CA ALA A 67 7.09 6.10 0.59
C ALA A 67 7.99 6.80 -0.45
N ARG A 68 9.03 6.11 -0.94
CA ARG A 68 9.94 6.66 -1.96
C ARG A 68 9.24 6.92 -3.29
N THR A 69 8.40 6.00 -3.75
CA THR A 69 7.64 6.16 -4.99
C THR A 69 6.63 7.29 -4.88
N TYR A 70 5.99 7.45 -3.73
CA TYR A 70 5.08 8.57 -3.50
C TYR A 70 5.80 9.93 -3.53
N GLU A 71 6.96 10.02 -2.87
CA GLU A 71 7.78 11.24 -2.88
C GLU A 71 8.31 11.60 -4.28
N SER A 72 8.66 10.60 -5.10
CA SER A 72 9.12 10.83 -6.47
C SER A 72 8.01 11.31 -7.40
N VAL A 73 6.77 10.84 -7.20
CA VAL A 73 5.60 11.21 -8.02
C VAL A 73 5.05 12.60 -7.65
N ARG A 74 4.90 12.90 -6.35
CA ARG A 74 4.29 14.16 -5.90
C ARG A 74 5.28 15.30 -5.77
N GLY A 75 6.57 15.02 -5.84
CA GLY A 75 7.64 15.96 -5.48
C GLY A 75 7.64 16.18 -3.97
N ALA A 76 8.82 16.13 -3.34
CA ALA A 76 8.94 16.44 -1.93
C ALA A 76 8.37 17.85 -1.68
N GLU A 77 7.24 17.96 -0.98
CA GLU A 77 6.79 19.23 -0.41
C GLU A 77 7.83 19.63 0.65
N GLN A 78 8.94 20.23 0.19
CA GLN A 78 10.13 20.60 0.97
C GLN A 78 9.83 21.56 2.15
N ARG A 79 8.58 22.01 2.31
CA ARG A 79 8.16 22.96 3.34
C ARG A 79 7.93 22.35 4.73
N TYR A 80 7.74 21.04 4.86
CA TYR A 80 7.43 20.39 6.16
C TYR A 80 8.42 19.28 6.57
N GLY A 81 9.64 19.33 6.00
CA GLY A 81 10.58 18.23 5.77
C GLY A 81 10.92 17.21 6.86
N PHE A 82 10.55 17.42 8.14
CA PHE A 82 10.74 16.41 9.19
C PHE A 82 9.41 15.88 9.72
N LEU A 83 8.52 16.76 10.22
CA LEU A 83 7.22 16.34 10.77
C LEU A 83 6.35 15.60 9.74
N TRP A 84 6.40 16.03 8.47
CA TRP A 84 5.65 15.36 7.42
C TRP A 84 6.16 13.96 7.11
N ALA A 85 7.47 13.73 7.18
CA ALA A 85 8.07 12.41 6.96
C ALA A 85 7.60 11.39 8.02
N PHE A 86 7.47 11.79 9.29
CA PHE A 86 6.90 10.91 10.33
C PHE A 86 5.44 10.57 10.07
N VAL A 87 4.64 11.58 9.73
CA VAL A 87 3.22 11.38 9.44
C VAL A 87 3.06 10.44 8.23
N LEU A 88 3.82 10.68 7.16
CA LEU A 88 3.81 9.85 5.96
C LEU A 88 4.27 8.42 6.26
N SER A 89 5.41 8.24 6.93
CA SER A 89 5.93 6.91 7.30
C SER A 89 4.92 6.14 8.15
N SER A 90 4.32 6.80 9.15
CA SER A 90 3.29 6.17 10.01
C SER A 90 2.04 5.77 9.22
N ALA A 91 1.63 6.59 8.24
CA ALA A 91 0.48 6.31 7.40
C ALA A 91 0.78 5.17 6.42
N VAL A 92 1.96 5.16 5.79
CA VAL A 92 2.38 4.10 4.89
C VAL A 92 2.47 2.76 5.61
N SER A 93 3.08 2.72 6.79
CA SER A 93 3.13 1.51 7.61
C SER A 93 1.72 0.99 7.95
N ALA A 94 0.81 1.87 8.37
CA ALA A 94 -0.57 1.50 8.64
C ALA A 94 -1.31 1.00 7.37
N ILE A 95 -1.09 1.63 6.21
CA ILE A 95 -1.66 1.21 4.93
C ILE A 95 -1.15 -0.19 4.57
N VAL A 96 0.16 -0.43 4.62
CA VAL A 96 0.75 -1.74 4.29
C VAL A 96 0.18 -2.84 5.18
N GLN A 97 0.02 -2.60 6.48
CA GLN A 97 -0.61 -3.55 7.39
C GLN A 97 -2.09 -3.80 7.06
N LEU A 98 -2.85 -2.77 6.71
CA LEU A 98 -4.24 -2.91 6.30
C LEU A 98 -4.39 -3.66 4.98
N VAL A 99 -3.51 -3.39 4.02
CA VAL A 99 -3.45 -4.11 2.73
C VAL A 99 -3.12 -5.57 2.97
N LEU A 100 -2.15 -5.87 3.85
CA LEU A 100 -1.84 -7.25 4.25
C LEU A 100 -3.06 -7.92 4.89
N GLN A 101 -3.69 -7.29 5.86
CA GLN A 101 -4.86 -7.83 6.54
C GLN A 101 -5.98 -8.13 5.54
N TRP A 102 -6.27 -7.20 4.62
CA TRP A 102 -7.25 -7.40 3.56
C TRP A 102 -6.86 -8.55 2.63
N TRP A 103 -5.58 -8.61 2.22
CA TRP A 103 -5.05 -9.66 1.35
C TRP A 103 -5.12 -11.05 1.99
N LEU A 104 -4.92 -11.13 3.30
CA LEU A 104 -5.01 -12.36 4.07
C LEU A 104 -6.45 -12.78 4.38
N SER A 105 -7.38 -11.82 4.47
CA SER A 105 -8.76 -12.05 4.88
C SER A 105 -9.50 -13.08 4.02
N ARG A 106 -9.27 -13.09 2.69
CA ARG A 106 -9.96 -14.01 1.76
C ARG A 106 -9.04 -14.43 0.60
N PRO A 107 -9.05 -15.69 0.15
CA PRO A 107 -8.29 -16.11 -1.04
C PRO A 107 -8.62 -15.30 -2.31
N SER A 108 -9.89 -14.89 -2.46
CA SER A 108 -10.35 -14.04 -3.56
C SER A 108 -9.62 -12.69 -3.62
N ASN A 109 -9.21 -12.15 -2.47
CA ASN A 109 -8.52 -10.87 -2.39
C ASN A 109 -7.11 -10.96 -2.99
N ARG A 110 -6.48 -12.12 -2.88
CA ARG A 110 -5.17 -12.38 -3.50
C ARG A 110 -5.28 -12.42 -5.02
N MET A 111 -6.33 -13.06 -5.54
CA MET A 111 -6.62 -13.06 -6.98
C MET A 111 -6.94 -11.65 -7.49
N LYS A 112 -7.75 -10.89 -6.76
CA LYS A 112 -8.03 -9.47 -7.06
C LYS A 112 -6.74 -8.64 -7.11
N MET A 113 -5.87 -8.78 -6.11
CA MET A 113 -4.57 -8.08 -6.06
C MET A 113 -3.72 -8.38 -7.30
N ALA A 114 -3.57 -9.67 -7.66
CA ALA A 114 -2.82 -10.08 -8.84
C ALA A 114 -3.45 -9.52 -10.14
N ALA A 115 -4.77 -9.54 -10.25
CA ALA A 115 -5.48 -8.99 -11.40
C ALA A 115 -5.29 -7.46 -11.52
N TRP A 116 -5.35 -6.73 -10.41
CA TRP A 116 -5.11 -5.29 -10.38
C TRP A 116 -3.68 -4.96 -10.80
N GLN A 117 -2.67 -5.65 -10.25
CA GLN A 117 -1.28 -5.47 -10.66
C GLN A 117 -1.07 -5.72 -12.15
N TYR A 118 -1.68 -6.78 -12.70
CA TYR A 118 -1.62 -7.06 -14.13
C TYR A 118 -2.23 -5.91 -14.95
N SER A 119 -3.42 -5.41 -14.57
CA SER A 119 -4.06 -4.30 -15.27
C SER A 119 -3.27 -2.98 -15.20
N MET A 120 -2.60 -2.71 -14.08
CA MET A 120 -1.82 -1.48 -13.89
C MET A 120 -0.49 -1.52 -14.63
N ARG A 121 0.10 -2.71 -14.82
CA ARG A 121 1.37 -2.88 -15.53
C ARG A 121 1.20 -3.13 -17.04
N GLY A 122 0.08 -3.73 -17.44
CA GLY A 122 -0.23 -4.05 -18.85
C GLY A 122 -0.86 -2.91 -19.65
N GLY A 123 -1.06 -1.73 -19.03
CA GLY A 123 -1.58 -0.53 -19.69
C GLY A 123 -0.52 0.50 -20.08
N SER A 124 0.77 0.15 -20.02
CA SER A 124 1.91 0.97 -20.50
C SER A 124 2.23 0.70 -21.96
#